data_AF-A0A8C4QXJ7-F1
#
_entry.id   AF-A0A8C4QXJ7-F1
#
_cell.length_a   1.000
_cell.length_b   1.000
_cell.length_c   1.000
_cell.angle_alpha   90.00
_cell.angle_beta   90.00
_cell.angle_gamma   90.00
#
_symmetry.space_group_name_H-M   'P 1'
#
loop_
_entity.id
_entity.type
_entity.pdbx_description
1 polymer ?
#
loop_
_entity_poly.entity_id
_entity_poly.type
_entity_poly.pdbx_seq_one_letter_code
_entity_poly.pdbx_strand_id
1 'polypeptide(L)'
;MYNIPTCHQGCTGDAEPLSFSWAYEDIKEVHLRWFQLRDNALEIFLINGHTLLLTFESTKVRDQVHQSVLSTELPNLLEYRNLHALTQLWSSGQITNFEYLTHLNKHAGRSFNDLMQYPVMPFVLSDYTSEMLNLTDLQVYRNLAKPIAVQSKEKEDRYVHNYKVSYHSKHKIISS
;
A
#
# COMPACT_ATOMS: atom_id res chain seq x y z
N MET A 1 -10.99 -14.12 -5.57
CA MET A 1 -12.04 -13.27 -6.17
C MET A 1 -13.24 -13.31 -5.25
N TYR A 2 -13.43 -12.29 -4.43
CA TYR A 2 -14.68 -12.11 -3.68
C TYR A 2 -15.35 -10.84 -4.21
N ASN A 3 -16.62 -10.95 -4.56
CA ASN A 3 -17.46 -9.85 -5.04
C ASN A 3 -17.57 -8.79 -3.93
N ILE A 4 -17.03 -7.61 -4.19
CA ILE A 4 -17.41 -6.40 -3.47
C ILE A 4 -18.64 -5.87 -4.22
N PRO A 5 -19.84 -5.84 -3.64
CA PRO A 5 -20.96 -5.19 -4.27
C PRO A 5 -20.70 -3.68 -4.23
N THR A 6 -20.29 -3.11 -5.36
CA THR A 6 -20.31 -1.66 -5.54
C THR A 6 -21.77 -1.22 -5.54
N CYS A 7 -22.22 -0.56 -4.47
CA CYS A 7 -23.54 0.05 -4.40
C CYS A 7 -23.58 1.27 -5.35
N HIS A 8 -23.85 0.99 -6.62
CA HIS A 8 -24.20 1.98 -7.63
C HIS A 8 -25.46 1.52 -8.35
N GLN A 9 -26.61 1.55 -7.65
CA GLN A 9 -27.91 1.87 -8.23
C GLN A 9 -28.98 1.88 -7.14
N GLY A 10 -29.80 2.92 -7.15
CA GLY A 10 -30.90 3.09 -6.20
C GLY A 10 -31.78 1.85 -6.15
N CYS A 11 -31.93 1.28 -4.97
CA CYS A 11 -32.83 0.17 -4.68
C CYS A 11 -33.39 0.41 -3.28
N THR A 12 -34.62 0.92 -3.23
CA THR A 12 -35.51 0.73 -2.09
C THR A 12 -35.85 -0.75 -2.00
N GLY A 13 -35.24 -1.44 -1.04
CA GLY A 13 -35.51 -2.83 -0.68
C GLY A 13 -34.64 -3.16 0.52
N ASP A 14 -35.26 -3.53 1.63
CA ASP A 14 -34.61 -3.86 2.91
C ASP A 14 -33.65 -5.04 2.73
N ALA A 15 -32.43 -4.79 2.29
CA ALA A 15 -31.33 -5.72 2.42
C ALA A 15 -30.87 -5.67 3.88
N GLU A 16 -30.97 -6.79 4.61
CA GLU A 16 -30.36 -6.88 5.94
C GLU A 16 -28.89 -6.43 5.81
N PRO A 17 -28.44 -5.50 6.68
CA PRO A 17 -27.07 -5.06 6.64
C PRO A 17 -26.17 -6.27 6.82
N LEU A 18 -25.22 -6.45 5.89
CA LEU A 18 -24.18 -7.46 6.02
C LEU A 18 -23.50 -7.25 7.38
N SER A 19 -23.75 -8.19 8.30
CA SER A 19 -23.18 -8.18 9.63
C SER A 19 -22.11 -9.24 9.72
N PHE A 20 -20.94 -8.83 10.18
CA PHE A 20 -19.82 -9.71 10.43
C PHE A 20 -19.35 -9.48 11.86
N SER A 21 -18.91 -10.56 12.51
CA SER A 21 -18.34 -10.50 13.86
C SER A 21 -17.09 -11.35 13.91
N TRP A 22 -16.13 -10.89 14.70
CA TRP A 22 -14.86 -11.57 14.95
C TRP A 22 -14.57 -11.49 16.44
N ALA A 23 -13.88 -12.49 16.96
CA ALA A 23 -13.45 -12.47 18.36
C ALA A 23 -12.27 -11.50 18.52
N TYR A 24 -12.12 -10.91 19.71
CA TYR A 24 -10.98 -10.03 20.00
C TYR A 24 -9.62 -10.77 19.88
N GLU A 25 -9.60 -12.07 20.16
CA GLU A 25 -8.44 -12.93 19.94
C GLU A 25 -8.04 -13.07 18.45
N ASP A 26 -8.97 -12.83 17.52
CA ASP A 26 -8.63 -12.87 16.10
C ASP A 26 -7.87 -11.63 15.64
N ILE A 27 -7.90 -10.54 16.41
CA ILE A 27 -7.26 -9.26 16.05
C ILE A 27 -5.76 -9.36 16.28
N LYS A 28 -5.01 -9.25 15.18
CA LYS A 28 -3.55 -9.31 15.15
C LYS A 28 -2.91 -7.93 15.10
N GLU A 29 -3.45 -7.01 14.31
CA GLU A 29 -2.95 -5.65 14.19
C GLU A 29 -4.07 -4.66 13.87
N VAL A 30 -3.90 -3.42 14.30
CA VAL A 30 -4.85 -2.31 14.07
C VAL A 30 -4.08 -1.09 13.58
N HIS A 31 -4.43 -0.57 12.40
CA HIS A 31 -3.67 0.47 11.71
C HIS A 31 -4.53 1.64 11.31
N LEU A 32 -4.08 2.85 11.63
CA LEU A 32 -4.66 4.07 11.07
C LEU A 32 -4.38 4.17 9.57
N ARG A 33 -5.39 4.56 8.79
CA ARG A 33 -5.31 4.64 7.33
C ARG A 33 -5.92 5.93 6.79
N TRP A 34 -5.39 6.32 5.64
CA TRP A 34 -6.01 7.32 4.79
C TRP A 34 -6.96 6.61 3.82
N PHE A 35 -8.08 7.24 3.49
CA PHE A 35 -8.97 6.80 2.43
C PHE A 35 -9.40 8.02 1.62
N GLN A 36 -9.29 7.94 0.29
CA GLN A 36 -9.57 9.09 -0.61
C GLN A 36 -8.86 10.38 -0.18
N LEU A 37 -7.59 10.26 0.26
CA LEU A 37 -6.75 11.36 0.75
C LEU A 37 -7.28 12.04 2.03
N ARG A 38 -8.11 11.35 2.82
CA ARG A 38 -8.58 11.82 4.13
C ARG A 38 -8.11 10.86 5.21
N ASP A 39 -7.66 11.39 6.34
CA ASP A 39 -7.29 10.59 7.52
C ASP A 39 -8.54 10.16 8.30
N ASN A 40 -9.33 9.27 7.71
CA ASN A 40 -10.64 8.86 8.22
C ASN A 40 -10.88 7.36 8.11
N ALA A 41 -9.82 6.54 8.03
CA ALA A 41 -9.96 5.10 7.94
C ALA A 41 -9.12 4.35 8.99
N LEU A 42 -9.51 3.09 9.20
CA LEU A 42 -8.87 2.13 10.09
C LEU A 42 -8.80 0.79 9.39
N GLU A 43 -7.66 0.10 9.46
CA GLU A 43 -7.50 -1.23 8.93
C GLU A 43 -7.17 -2.23 10.04
N ILE A 44 -7.98 -3.27 10.16
CA ILE A 44 -7.81 -4.37 11.11
C ILE A 44 -7.27 -5.58 10.38
N PHE A 45 -6.22 -6.19 10.91
CA PHE A 45 -5.60 -7.40 10.38
C PHE A 45 -5.89 -8.54 11.35
N LEU A 46 -6.40 -9.64 10.81
CA LEU A 46 -6.73 -10.82 11.60
C LEU A 46 -5.61 -11.86 11.55
N ILE A 47 -5.59 -12.78 12.53
CA ILE A 47 -4.62 -13.88 12.61
C ILE A 47 -4.68 -14.81 11.38
N ASN A 48 -5.86 -14.96 10.79
CA ASN A 48 -6.08 -15.79 9.59
C ASN A 48 -5.63 -15.13 8.28
N GLY A 49 -5.09 -13.90 8.34
CA GLY A 49 -4.61 -13.15 7.18
C GLY A 49 -5.68 -12.30 6.48
N HIS A 50 -6.95 -12.37 6.90
CA HIS A 50 -7.97 -11.45 6.41
C HIS A 50 -7.75 -10.05 6.97
N THR A 51 -8.21 -9.06 6.21
CA THR A 51 -8.05 -7.65 6.56
C THR A 51 -9.34 -6.90 6.28
N LEU A 52 -9.64 -5.90 7.12
CA LEU A 52 -10.84 -5.10 7.01
C LEU A 52 -10.46 -3.63 7.05
N LEU A 53 -10.73 -2.92 5.94
CA LEU A 53 -10.61 -1.48 5.87
C LEU A 53 -11.97 -0.84 6.16
N LEU A 54 -12.05 -0.15 7.28
CA LEU A 54 -13.22 0.58 7.76
C LEU A 54 -13.02 2.07 7.51
N THR A 55 -14.01 2.73 6.92
CA THR A 55 -13.99 4.18 6.68
C THR A 55 -15.03 4.87 7.56
N PHE A 56 -14.71 6.09 7.99
CA PHE A 56 -15.52 6.85 8.93
C PHE A 56 -15.85 8.23 8.37
N GLU A 57 -16.93 8.83 8.85
CA GLU A 57 -17.35 10.17 8.44
C GLU A 57 -16.33 11.26 8.82
N SER A 58 -15.57 11.05 9.91
CA SER A 58 -14.54 11.98 10.36
C SER A 58 -13.39 11.28 11.07
N THR A 59 -12.23 11.94 11.08
CA THR A 59 -11.05 11.58 11.86
C THR A 59 -11.39 11.38 13.34
N LYS A 60 -12.27 12.23 13.91
CA LYS A 60 -12.67 12.13 15.31
C LYS A 60 -13.39 10.82 15.63
N VAL A 61 -14.32 10.39 14.77
CA VAL A 61 -15.04 9.12 14.96
C VAL A 61 -14.09 7.94 14.79
N ARG A 62 -13.20 8.00 13.78
CA ARG A 62 -12.13 7.02 13.57
C ARG A 62 -11.26 6.87 14.82
N ASP A 63 -10.82 7.97 15.42
CA ASP A 63 -9.99 7.98 16.62
C ASP A 63 -10.73 7.38 17.82
N GLN A 64 -12.01 7.71 18.01
CA GLN A 64 -12.83 7.14 19.07
C GLN A 64 -12.98 5.62 18.94
N VAL A 65 -13.24 5.11 17.74
CA VAL A 65 -13.33 3.67 17.47
C VAL A 65 -11.97 3.01 17.67
N HIS A 66 -10.89 3.60 17.16
CA HIS A 66 -9.53 3.10 17.35
C HIS A 66 -9.17 2.96 18.84
N GLN A 67 -9.42 4.00 19.63
CA GLN A 67 -9.19 3.98 21.08
C GLN A 67 -10.07 2.94 21.78
N SER A 68 -11.33 2.80 21.37
CA SER A 68 -12.26 1.82 21.95
C SER A 68 -11.85 0.38 21.63
N VAL A 69 -11.28 0.12 20.45
CA VAL A 69 -10.74 -1.21 20.11
C VAL A 69 -9.49 -1.50 20.94
N LEU A 70 -8.55 -0.55 21.02
CA LEU A 70 -7.29 -0.75 21.74
C LEU A 70 -7.44 -0.76 23.27
N SER A 71 -8.56 -0.27 23.82
CA SER A 71 -8.85 -0.36 25.26
C SER A 71 -9.39 -1.73 25.69
N THR A 72 -9.69 -2.62 24.73
CA THR A 72 -10.09 -4.01 25.01
C THR A 72 -8.87 -4.92 25.16
N GLU A 73 -9.07 -6.10 25.76
CA GLU A 73 -8.02 -7.11 25.84
C GLU A 73 -7.85 -7.79 24.48
N LEU A 74 -6.75 -7.49 23.79
CA LEU A 74 -6.40 -8.05 22.48
C LEU A 74 -5.18 -8.98 22.63
N PRO A 75 -5.38 -10.27 22.98
CA PRO A 75 -4.29 -11.16 23.40
C PRO A 75 -3.27 -11.45 22.29
N ASN A 76 -3.67 -11.35 21.02
CA ASN A 76 -2.83 -11.59 19.86
C ASN A 76 -2.36 -10.30 19.15
N LEU A 77 -2.58 -9.13 19.77
CA LEU A 77 -2.15 -7.86 19.21
C LEU A 77 -0.62 -7.83 19.15
N LEU A 78 -0.09 -7.79 17.94
CA LEU A 78 1.33 -7.61 17.73
C LEU A 78 1.69 -6.15 17.90
N GLU A 79 2.73 -5.90 18.70
CA GLU A 79 3.38 -4.62 18.68
C GLU A 79 3.91 -4.35 17.27
N TYR A 80 3.64 -3.16 16.77
CA TYR A 80 4.04 -2.80 15.43
C TYR A 80 5.57 -2.78 15.34
N ARG A 81 6.14 -3.79 14.66
CA ARG A 81 7.59 -3.89 14.50
C ARG A 81 8.11 -2.63 13.82
N ASN A 82 9.00 -1.93 14.50
CA ASN A 82 9.64 -0.76 13.92
C ASN A 82 10.42 -1.16 12.65
N LEU A 83 10.51 -0.20 11.73
CA LEU A 83 11.16 -0.40 10.44
C LEU A 83 12.63 -0.84 10.57
N HIS A 84 13.31 -0.42 11.64
CA HIS A 84 14.71 -0.80 11.88
C HIS A 84 14.85 -2.31 12.11
N ALA A 85 14.04 -2.89 12.99
CA ALA A 85 14.05 -4.33 13.26
C ALA A 85 13.73 -5.15 12.00
N LEU A 86 12.75 -4.71 11.21
CA LEU A 86 12.41 -5.34 9.93
C LEU A 86 13.58 -5.28 8.94
N THR A 87 14.29 -4.16 8.88
CA THR A 87 15.47 -4.00 8.03
C THR A 87 16.59 -4.97 8.44
N GLN A 88 16.80 -5.19 9.74
CA GLN A 88 17.80 -6.15 10.24
C GLN A 88 17.42 -7.61 9.92
N LEU A 89 16.14 -7.96 10.06
CA LEU A 89 15.67 -9.30 9.68
C LEU A 89 15.88 -9.55 8.17
N TRP A 90 15.59 -8.55 7.34
CA TRP A 90 15.78 -8.65 5.90
C TRP A 90 17.27 -8.71 5.52
N SER A 91 18.11 -7.85 6.09
CA SER A 91 19.55 -7.82 5.78
C SER A 91 20.28 -9.09 6.22
N SER A 92 19.80 -9.74 7.27
CA SER A 92 20.31 -11.05 7.75
C SER A 92 19.68 -12.25 7.04
N GLY A 93 18.75 -12.04 6.10
CA GLY A 93 18.10 -13.11 5.33
C GLY A 93 17.04 -13.92 6.10
N GLN A 94 16.60 -13.44 7.27
CA GLN A 94 15.54 -14.08 8.07
C GLN A 94 14.14 -13.86 7.48
N ILE A 95 13.97 -12.82 6.67
CA ILE A 95 12.76 -12.59 5.86
C ILE A 95 13.15 -12.35 4.40
N THR A 96 12.28 -12.77 3.50
CA THR A 96 12.44 -12.63 2.06
C THR A 96 12.28 -11.18 1.59
N ASN A 97 12.76 -10.87 0.38
CA ASN A 97 12.49 -9.58 -0.27
C ASN A 97 10.99 -9.26 -0.37
N PHE A 98 10.16 -10.28 -0.64
CA PHE A 98 8.72 -10.11 -0.75
C PHE A 98 8.08 -9.72 0.59
N GLU A 99 8.44 -10.40 1.68
CA GLU A 99 7.95 -10.09 3.03
C GLU A 99 8.39 -8.69 3.45
N TYR A 100 9.67 -8.35 3.23
CA TYR A 100 10.17 -7.03 3.57
C TYR A 100 9.45 -5.92 2.79
N LEU A 101 9.30 -6.06 1.46
CA LEU A 101 8.54 -5.10 0.64
C LEU A 101 7.07 -5.03 1.06
N THR A 102 6.45 -6.15 1.45
CA THR A 102 5.07 -6.15 1.97
C THR A 102 4.96 -5.36 3.27
N HIS A 103 5.93 -5.53 4.18
CA HIS A 103 6.01 -4.74 5.41
C HIS A 103 6.25 -3.25 5.14
N LEU A 104 7.10 -2.89 4.17
CA LEU A 104 7.31 -1.49 3.75
C LEU A 104 6.01 -0.88 3.21
N ASN A 105 5.30 -1.60 2.34
CA ASN A 105 4.02 -1.16 1.79
C ASN A 105 3.00 -0.91 2.91
N LYS A 106 2.87 -1.84 3.85
CA LYS A 106 2.01 -1.70 5.02
C LYS A 106 2.37 -0.48 5.90
N HIS A 107 3.68 -0.23 6.08
CA HIS A 107 4.19 0.95 6.79
C HIS A 107 3.91 2.26 6.08
N ALA A 108 3.91 2.26 4.75
CA ALA A 108 3.56 3.41 3.94
C ALA A 108 2.04 3.66 3.87
N GLY A 109 1.22 2.91 4.61
CA GLY A 109 -0.24 3.06 4.60
C GLY A 109 -0.95 2.36 3.44
N ARG A 110 -0.24 1.55 2.65
CA ARG A 110 -0.84 0.84 1.51
C ARG A 110 -1.67 -0.35 1.97
N SER A 111 -2.75 -0.60 1.26
CA SER A 111 -3.75 -1.62 1.60
C SER A 111 -4.20 -2.39 0.36
N PHE A 112 -4.37 -3.70 0.50
CA PHE A 112 -5.00 -4.53 -0.54
C PHE A 112 -6.49 -4.23 -0.72
N ASN A 113 -7.12 -3.56 0.24
CA ASN A 113 -8.53 -3.18 0.24
C ASN A 113 -8.76 -1.77 -0.33
N ASP A 114 -7.71 -1.00 -0.63
CA ASP A 114 -7.79 0.30 -1.29
C ASP A 114 -7.03 0.28 -2.62
N LEU A 115 -7.78 0.27 -3.73
CA LEU A 115 -7.21 0.28 -5.07
C LEU A 115 -6.37 1.52 -5.37
N MET A 116 -6.67 2.66 -4.75
CA MET A 116 -5.90 3.90 -4.93
C MET A 116 -4.60 3.91 -4.14
N GLN A 117 -4.48 3.05 -3.12
CA GLN A 117 -3.31 2.92 -2.27
C GLN A 117 -2.82 1.47 -2.23
N TYR A 118 -2.93 0.76 -3.36
CA TYR A 118 -2.52 -0.63 -3.45
C TYR A 118 -1.01 -0.81 -3.21
N PRO A 119 -0.56 -1.94 -2.63
CA PRO A 119 0.86 -2.26 -2.51
C PRO A 119 1.62 -2.12 -3.82
N VAL A 120 2.79 -1.49 -3.79
CA VAL A 120 3.67 -1.33 -4.94
C VAL A 120 4.81 -2.32 -4.84
N MET A 121 4.95 -3.12 -5.90
CA MET A 121 6.07 -4.03 -6.11
C MET A 121 6.82 -3.61 -7.38
N PRO A 122 8.16 -3.61 -7.36
CA PRO A 122 8.94 -3.24 -8.54
C PRO A 122 8.86 -4.35 -9.60
N PHE A 123 8.80 -3.96 -10.87
CA PHE A 123 9.17 -4.87 -11.95
C PHE A 123 10.64 -5.26 -11.78
N VAL A 124 10.94 -6.56 -11.77
CA VAL A 124 12.30 -7.05 -11.54
C VAL A 124 12.99 -7.37 -12.86
N LEU A 125 12.26 -7.97 -13.80
CA LEU A 125 12.80 -8.36 -15.10
C LEU A 125 12.64 -7.24 -16.14
N SER A 126 13.59 -7.18 -17.07
CA SER A 126 13.59 -6.29 -18.23
C SER A 126 13.23 -7.04 -19.52
N ASP A 127 13.56 -8.33 -19.62
CA ASP A 127 13.29 -9.16 -20.79
C ASP A 127 12.00 -9.98 -20.62
N TYR A 128 11.04 -9.73 -21.50
CA TYR A 128 9.77 -10.45 -21.63
C TYR A 128 9.56 -10.99 -23.05
N THR A 129 10.63 -11.03 -23.86
CA THR A 129 10.57 -11.35 -25.29
C THR A 129 11.28 -12.66 -25.61
N SER A 130 12.32 -13.01 -24.87
CA SER A 130 13.04 -14.27 -25.05
C SER A 130 12.16 -15.46 -24.67
N GLU A 131 12.26 -16.54 -25.45
CA GLU A 131 11.57 -17.80 -25.16
C GLU A 131 12.08 -18.45 -23.88
N MET A 132 13.38 -18.36 -23.62
CA MET A 132 14.02 -18.82 -22.40
C MET A 132 14.79 -17.70 -21.72
N LEU A 133 14.49 -17.49 -20.44
CA LEU A 133 15.08 -16.44 -19.63
C LEU A 133 16.29 -16.96 -18.85
N ASN A 134 17.48 -16.44 -19.13
CA ASN A 134 18.67 -16.78 -18.37
C ASN A 134 18.83 -15.86 -17.15
N LEU A 135 18.53 -16.36 -15.95
CA LEU A 135 18.65 -15.61 -14.70
C LEU A 135 20.10 -15.33 -14.25
N THR A 136 21.11 -15.92 -14.90
CA THR A 136 22.51 -15.57 -14.62
C THR A 136 22.97 -14.34 -15.40
N ASP A 137 22.20 -13.91 -16.40
CA ASP A 137 22.51 -12.72 -17.17
C ASP A 137 22.05 -11.46 -16.42
N LEU A 138 22.98 -10.55 -16.12
CA LEU A 138 22.65 -9.31 -15.41
C LEU A 138 21.79 -8.36 -16.27
N GLN A 139 21.76 -8.52 -17.59
CA GLN A 139 20.98 -7.67 -18.50
C GLN A 139 19.48 -7.95 -18.47
N VAL A 140 19.06 -9.14 -18.01
CA VAL A 140 17.64 -9.49 -17.91
C VAL A 140 16.94 -8.85 -16.70
N TYR A 141 17.70 -8.16 -15.85
CA TYR A 141 17.19 -7.44 -14.69
C TYR A 141 17.03 -5.96 -14.99
N ARG A 142 15.94 -5.40 -14.48
CA ARG A 142 15.69 -3.96 -14.50
C ARG A 142 16.69 -3.25 -13.60
N ASN A 143 17.16 -2.07 -14.02
CA ASN A 143 17.93 -1.20 -13.14
C ASN A 143 17.01 -0.62 -12.04
N LEU A 144 17.07 -1.20 -10.84
CA LEU A 144 16.25 -0.81 -9.69
C LEU A 144 16.59 0.59 -9.14
N ALA A 145 17.80 1.11 -9.40
CA ALA A 145 18.19 2.47 -9.00
C ALA A 145 17.48 3.56 -9.81
N LYS A 146 16.92 3.19 -10.98
CA LYS A 146 16.17 4.10 -11.85
C LYS A 146 14.66 3.85 -11.75
N PRO A 147 13.81 4.89 -11.84
CA PRO A 147 12.38 4.72 -12.05
C PRO A 147 12.06 3.97 -13.35
N ILE A 148 10.86 3.41 -13.46
CA ILE A 148 10.42 2.66 -14.65
C ILE A 148 10.46 3.50 -15.93
N ALA A 149 10.16 4.80 -15.80
CA ALA A 149 10.06 5.72 -16.91
C ALA A 149 11.41 6.02 -17.60
N VAL A 150 12.53 5.81 -16.90
CA VAL A 150 13.88 6.26 -17.32
C VAL A 150 14.89 5.12 -17.34
N GLN A 151 14.45 3.93 -17.74
CA GLN A 151 15.34 2.76 -17.87
C GLN A 151 16.38 2.93 -19.00
N SER A 152 16.04 3.66 -20.07
CA SER A 152 16.98 4.00 -21.16
C SER A 152 17.41 5.47 -21.10
N LYS A 153 18.58 5.78 -21.67
CA LYS A 153 19.17 7.13 -21.62
C LYS A 153 18.35 8.15 -22.41
N GLU A 154 17.78 7.75 -23.53
CA GLU A 154 16.95 8.60 -24.39
C GLU A 154 15.68 9.05 -23.65
N LYS A 155 15.07 8.14 -22.88
CA LYS A 155 13.91 8.48 -22.04
C LYS A 155 14.32 9.43 -20.92
N GLU A 156 15.45 9.19 -20.27
CA GLU A 156 16.00 10.05 -19.22
C GLU A 156 16.15 11.51 -19.70
N ASP A 157 16.81 11.71 -20.84
CA ASP A 157 17.05 13.06 -21.40
C ASP A 157 15.74 13.78 -21.73
N ARG A 158 14.75 13.04 -22.25
CA ARG A 158 13.39 13.56 -22.49
C ARG A 158 12.70 14.03 -21.22
N TYR A 159 12.75 13.25 -20.13
CA TYR A 159 12.13 13.66 -18.85
C TYR A 159 12.85 14.86 -18.22
N VAL A 160 14.18 14.90 -18.30
CA VAL A 160 14.97 16.05 -17.82
C VAL A 160 14.64 17.31 -18.61
N HIS A 161 14.53 17.21 -19.93
CA HIS A 161 14.14 18.32 -20.78
C HIS A 161 12.74 18.85 -20.41
N ASN A 162 11.74 17.96 -20.32
CA ASN A 162 10.37 18.33 -19.98
C ASN A 162 10.26 19.01 -18.61
N TYR A 163 10.99 18.50 -17.61
CA TYR A 163 11.04 19.12 -16.29
C TYR A 163 11.63 20.53 -16.35
N LYS A 164 12.76 20.73 -17.05
CA LYS A 164 13.40 22.04 -17.20
C LYS A 164 12.47 23.04 -17.89
N VAL A 165 11.81 22.65 -18.97
CA VAL A 165 10.85 23.52 -19.68
C VAL A 165 9.71 23.92 -18.76
N SER A 166 9.05 22.96 -18.10
CA SER A 166 7.95 23.23 -17.18
C SER A 166 8.36 24.15 -16.02
N TYR A 167 9.55 23.93 -15.47
CA TYR A 167 10.10 24.74 -14.37
C TYR A 167 10.30 26.20 -14.79
N HIS A 168 10.92 26.44 -15.94
CA HIS A 168 11.15 27.80 -16.45
C HIS A 168 9.86 28.51 -16.85
N SER A 169 8.90 27.79 -17.45
CA SER A 169 7.59 28.36 -17.79
C SER A 169 6.80 28.79 -16.55
N LYS A 170 6.84 28.02 -15.45
CA LYS A 170 6.15 28.40 -14.20
C LYS A 170 6.77 29.63 -13.54
N HIS A 171 8.10 29.76 -13.54
CA HIS A 171 8.77 30.90 -12.90
C HIS A 171 8.65 32.20 -13.70
N LYS A 172 8.42 32.12 -15.03
CA LYS A 172 8.15 33.29 -15.87
C LYS A 172 6.77 33.92 -15.62
N ILE A 173 5.79 33.13 -15.17
CA ILE A 173 4.41 33.57 -14.91
C ILE A 173 4.28 34.22 -13.52
N ILE A 174 5.16 33.87 -12.57
CA ILE A 174 5.11 34.38 -11.20
C ILE A 174 5.92 35.68 -11.05
N SER A 175 6.80 36.00 -12.01
CA SER A 175 7.65 37.20 -12.03
C SER A 175 7.11 38.35 -12.88
N SER A 176 5.85 38.27 -13.35
CA SER A 176 5.18 39.25 -14.21
C SER A 176 3.83 39.63 -13.62
#